data_AF-A0A820B365-F1
#
_entry.id   AF-A0A820B365-F1
#
_cell.length_a   1.000
_cell.length_b   1.000
_cell.length_c   1.000
_cell.angle_alpha   90.00
_cell.angle_beta   90.00
_cell.angle_gamma   90.00
#
_symmetry.space_group_name_H-M   'P 1'
#
loop_
_entity.id
_entity.type
_entity.pdbx_description
1 polymer ?
#
loop_
_entity_poly.entity_id
_entity_poly.type
_entity_poly.pdbx_seq_one_letter_code
_entity_poly.pdbx_strand_id
1 'polypeptide(L)' 'TSKGFAFITFNEKKDAQKAIECVSGFGYDHLILKVEWANKPQNQ' A
#
# COMPACT_ATOMS: atom_id res chain seq x y z
N THR A 1 -20.70 -0.23 0.85
CA THR A 1 -19.77 -1.38 0.83
C THR A 1 -18.36 -0.86 0.59
N SER A 2 -17.49 -0.90 1.59
CA SER A 2 -16.09 -0.46 1.48
C SER A 2 -15.33 -1.38 0.54
N LYS A 3 -14.63 -0.83 -0.46
CA LYS A 3 -13.93 -1.63 -1.49
C LYS A 3 -12.62 -2.28 -1.02
N GLY A 4 -12.24 -2.11 0.25
CA GLY A 4 -11.08 -2.78 0.85
C GLY A 4 -9.71 -2.24 0.40
N PHE A 5 -9.64 -1.02 -0.14
CA PHE A 5 -8.39 -0.37 -0.53
C PHE A 5 -8.32 1.08 -0.03
N ALA A 6 -7.10 1.58 0.15
CA ALA A 6 -6.81 2.96 0.52
C ALA A 6 -5.52 3.42 -0.19
N PHE A 7 -5.36 4.74 -0.36
CA PHE A 7 -4.15 5.35 -0.90
C PHE A 7 -3.50 6.22 0.18
N ILE A 8 -2.18 6.12 0.30
CA ILE A 8 -1.39 6.85 1.30
C ILE A 8 -0.25 7.55 0.56
N THR A 9 -0.05 8.83 0.86
CA THR A 9 1.05 9.63 0.32
C THR A 9 2.05 9.91 1.43
N PHE A 10 3.30 9.55 1.21
CA PHE A 10 4.40 9.88 2.12
C PHE A 10 5.16 11.10 1.62
N ASN A 11 5.76 11.85 2.55
CA ASN A 11 6.62 12.98 2.23
C ASN A 11 7.96 12.52 1.62
N GLU A 12 8.51 11.42 2.12
CA GLU A 12 9.79 10.86 1.67
C GLU A 12 9.62 9.46 1.07
N LYS A 13 10.34 9.19 -0.04
CA LYS A 13 10.33 7.87 -0.70
C LYS A 13 10.87 6.76 0.22
N LYS A 14 11.85 7.08 1.07
CA LYS A 14 12.46 6.11 1.99
C LYS A 14 11.46 5.60 3.02
N ASP A 15 10.59 6.48 3.52
CA ASP A 15 9.56 6.11 4.48
C ASP A 15 8.44 5.31 3.82
N ALA A 16 8.06 5.67 2.59
CA ALA A 16 7.14 4.86 1.79
C ALA A 16 7.67 3.44 1.56
N GLN A 17 8.96 3.29 1.24
CA GLN A 17 9.56 1.97 1.03
C GLN A 17 9.55 1.14 2.31
N LYS A 18 9.97 1.71 3.45
CA LYS A 18 9.91 1.03 4.75
C LYS A 18 8.49 0.62 5.10
N ALA A 19 7.51 1.49 4.87
CA ALA A 19 6.11 1.19 5.12
C ALA A 19 5.63 0.01 4.25
N ILE A 20 6.02 -0.03 2.98
CA ILE A 20 5.74 -1.17 2.10
C ILE A 20 6.38 -2.44 2.64
N GLU A 21 7.66 -2.42 3.02
CA GLU A 21 8.37 -3.60 3.53
C GLU A 21 7.81 -4.11 4.87
N CYS A 22 7.38 -3.20 5.75
CA CYS A 22 6.82 -3.57 7.05
C CYS A 22 5.37 -4.06 6.97
N VAL A 23 4.57 -3.51 6.06
CA VAL A 23 3.12 -3.75 6.00
C VAL A 23 2.76 -4.79 4.93
N SER A 24 3.56 -4.90 3.85
CA SER A 24 3.36 -5.91 2.82
C SER A 24 3.70 -7.30 3.38
N GLY A 25 2.69 -8.15 3.50
CA GLY A 25 2.84 -9.47 4.11
C GLY A 25 2.58 -9.51 5.61
N PHE A 26 2.18 -8.38 6.22
CA PHE A 26 1.69 -8.40 7.60
C PHE A 26 0.29 -9.02 7.64
N GLY A 27 0.15 -10.13 8.36
CA GLY A 27 -1.14 -10.79 8.57
C GLY A 27 -1.98 -9.96 9.54
N TYR A 28 -3.02 -9.31 9.04
CA TYR A 28 -4.04 -8.72 9.89
C TYR A 28 -5.19 -9.71 9.99
N ASP A 29 -5.22 -10.45 11.11
CA ASP A 29 -6.20 -11.51 11.35
C ASP A 29 -6.13 -12.59 10.24
N HIS A 30 -7.18 -12.76 9.42
CA HIS A 30 -7.23 -13.67 8.26
C HIS A 30 -6.91 -13.02 6.90
N LEU A 31 -6.55 -11.73 6.86
CA LEU A 31 -6.22 -11.02 5.62
C LEU A 31 -4.73 -10.68 5.54
N ILE A 32 -4.13 -11.08 4.41
CA ILE A 32 -2.79 -10.63 4.04
C ILE A 32 -2.91 -9.25 3.41
N LEU A 33 -2.39 -8.24 4.09
CA LEU A 33 -2.33 -6.90 3.55
C LEU A 33 -1.25 -6.85 2.46
N LYS A 34 -1.64 -6.38 1.28
CA LYS A 34 -0.74 -6.14 0.16
C LYS A 34 -0.56 -4.64 -0.03
N VAL A 35 0.69 -4.18 0.03
CA VAL A 35 1.04 -2.78 -0.23
C VAL A 35 1.95 -2.74 -1.44
N GLU A 36 1.59 -1.93 -2.43
CA GLU A 36 2.33 -1.77 -3.67
C GLU A 36 2.47 -0.27 -3.97
N TRP A 37 3.46 0.07 -4.79
CA TRP A 37 3.57 1.42 -5.32
C TRP A 37 2.36 1.72 -6.21
N ALA A 38 1.75 2.88 -6.01
CA ALA A 38 0.68 3.34 -6.88
C ALA A 38 1.27 3.62 -8.27
N ASN A 39 0.97 2.75 -9.24
CA ASN A 39 1.19 3.10 -10.63
C ASN A 39 0.24 4.26 -10.97
N LYS A 40 0.80 5.34 -11.51
CA LYS A 40 0.00 6.44 -12.04
C LYS A 40 -0.97 5.81 -13.04
N PRO A 41 -2.28 6.04 -12.96
CA PRO A 41 -3.18 5.59 -14.03
C PRO A 41 -2.73 6.33 -15.29
N GLN A 42 -2.03 5.61 -16.16
CA GLN A 42 -1.69 6.09 -17.48
C GLN A 42 -2.99 6.02 -18.26
N ASN A 43 -3.69 7.15 -18.28
CA ASN A 43 -4.94 7.36 -18.98
C ASN A 43 -4.77 6.97 -20.46
N GLN A 44 -5.26 5.79 -20.84
CA GLN A 44 -5.56 5.45 -22.23
C GLN A 44 -6.87 6.12 -22.61
#